data_AF-A0A7X6YQS6-F1
#
_entry.id   AF-A0A7X6YQS6-F1
#
_cell.length_a   1.000
_cell.length_b   1.000
_cell.length_c   1.000
_cell.angle_alpha   90.00
_cell.angle_beta   90.00
_cell.angle_gamma   90.00
#
_symmetry.space_group_name_H-M   'P 1'
#
loop_
_entity.id
_entity.type
_entity.pdbx_description
1 polymer ?
#
loop_
_entity_poly.entity_id
_entity_poly.type
_entity_poly.pdbx_seq_one_letter_code
_entity_poly.pdbx_strand_id
1 'polypeptide(L)'
;MSQYDTDGNLARKVGAYSAYRLPRPQEMPERRFAEEEARRIKRRRQMQQEEEIRRTYQALSRERVRSCIAIITVLALMTGMVSFIVTRYARITEMSFLNAGMIQRIEEMEMSNNTLNNKLSEQYNFENIKEVAQSNLGLQAAGNSQILYVNGYNTDKTTIYDSAFAADSSLAAGRLYSYQENVGTIEHYVESRRP
;
A
#
# COMPACT_ATOMS: atom_id res chain seq x y z
N MET A 1 18.22 -62.27 80.85
CA MET A 1 17.87 -62.44 79.41
C MET A 1 16.51 -61.79 79.24
N SER A 2 16.45 -60.78 78.37
CA SER A 2 15.54 -59.63 78.40
C SER A 2 14.05 -59.96 78.25
N GLN A 3 13.22 -59.41 79.15
CA GLN A 3 11.80 -59.16 78.92
C GLN A 3 11.69 -58.14 77.77
N TYR A 4 10.89 -58.44 76.76
CA TYR A 4 10.51 -57.49 75.72
C TYR A 4 9.03 -57.19 75.86
N ASP A 5 8.73 -55.92 76.11
CA ASP A 5 7.40 -55.34 76.15
C ASP A 5 6.63 -55.65 74.86
N THR A 6 5.49 -56.30 75.00
CA THR A 6 4.55 -56.62 73.92
C THR A 6 3.25 -55.84 74.03
N ASP A 7 3.32 -54.60 74.54
CA ASP A 7 2.18 -53.68 74.70
C ASP A 7 2.33 -52.42 73.83
N GLY A 8 2.46 -52.62 72.52
CA GLY A 8 2.30 -51.56 71.52
C GLY A 8 0.96 -51.67 70.79
N ASN A 9 0.43 -50.57 70.25
CA ASN A 9 -0.79 -50.56 69.42
C ASN A 9 -0.70 -51.44 68.15
N LEU A 10 0.48 -51.97 67.84
CA LEU A 10 0.77 -52.92 66.76
C LEU A 10 0.99 -54.37 67.25
N ALA A 11 0.90 -54.64 68.55
CA ALA A 11 1.05 -55.99 69.07
C ALA A 11 -0.14 -56.84 68.63
N ARG A 12 0.14 -57.83 67.77
CA ARG A 12 -0.84 -58.80 67.31
C ARG A 12 -1.28 -59.62 68.52
N LYS A 13 -2.47 -59.34 69.07
CA LYS A 13 -3.07 -60.16 70.13
C LYS A 13 -3.27 -61.57 69.59
N VAL A 14 -2.38 -62.49 69.96
CA VAL A 14 -2.45 -63.89 69.55
C VAL A 14 -3.49 -64.58 70.43
N GLY A 15 -4.76 -64.49 70.03
CA GLY A 15 -5.80 -65.31 70.63
C GLY A 15 -5.49 -66.80 70.42
N ALA A 16 -5.62 -67.61 71.46
CA ALA A 16 -5.43 -69.05 71.39
C ALA A 16 -6.29 -69.65 70.27
N TYR A 17 -5.65 -70.13 69.20
CA TYR A 17 -6.33 -70.80 68.09
C TYR A 17 -6.80 -72.18 68.57
N SER A 18 -8.10 -72.32 68.82
CA SER A 18 -8.73 -73.64 68.96
C SER A 18 -8.72 -74.35 67.60
N ALA A 19 -8.07 -75.51 67.51
CA ALA A 19 -7.85 -76.27 66.26
C ALA A 19 -9.13 -76.82 65.58
N TYR A 20 -10.33 -76.55 66.10
CA TYR A 20 -11.59 -77.08 65.56
C TYR A 20 -12.72 -76.04 65.47
N ARG A 21 -12.39 -74.78 65.14
CA ARG A 21 -13.42 -73.83 64.71
C ARG A 21 -13.14 -73.37 63.30
N LEU A 22 -13.45 -74.24 62.33
CA LEU A 22 -13.65 -73.82 60.95
C LEU A 22 -14.69 -72.68 60.95
N PRO A 23 -14.41 -71.51 60.38
CA PRO A 23 -15.47 -70.55 60.12
C PRO A 23 -16.49 -71.29 59.25
N ARG A 24 -17.76 -71.29 59.68
CA ARG A 24 -18.84 -71.84 58.84
C ARG A 24 -18.70 -71.20 57.46
N PRO A 25 -18.86 -71.95 56.36
CA PRO A 25 -18.92 -71.36 55.04
C PRO A 25 -20.05 -70.33 55.10
N GLN A 26 -19.67 -69.06 55.19
CA GLN A 26 -20.63 -67.99 55.14
C GLN A 26 -21.09 -68.01 53.71
N GLU A 27 -22.28 -68.56 53.47
CA GLU A 27 -22.95 -68.51 52.18
C GLU A 27 -22.92 -67.06 51.75
N MET A 28 -22.01 -66.78 50.82
CA MET A 28 -21.86 -65.48 50.22
C MET A 28 -23.21 -65.20 49.57
N PRO A 29 -23.97 -64.19 50.00
CA PRO A 29 -25.25 -63.92 49.38
C PRO A 29 -24.94 -63.44 47.96
N GLU A 30 -25.12 -64.31 46.96
CA GLU A 30 -24.88 -64.03 45.53
C GLU A 30 -25.54 -62.70 45.09
N ARG A 31 -26.67 -62.35 45.74
CA ARG A 31 -27.36 -61.07 45.57
C ARG A 31 -26.51 -59.84 45.88
N ARG A 32 -25.61 -59.88 46.88
CA ARG A 32 -24.74 -58.72 47.21
C ARG A 32 -23.67 -58.49 46.14
N PHE A 33 -23.10 -59.57 45.59
CA PHE A 33 -22.11 -59.47 44.52
C PHE A 33 -22.74 -58.95 43.22
N ALA A 34 -23.91 -59.47 42.85
CA ALA A 34 -24.67 -58.99 41.70
C ALA A 34 -25.07 -57.51 41.84
N GLU A 35 -25.43 -57.06 43.05
CA GLU A 35 -25.78 -55.67 43.32
C GLU A 35 -24.55 -54.74 43.24
N GLU A 36 -23.39 -55.18 43.75
CA GLU A 36 -22.14 -54.43 43.64
C GLU A 36 -21.65 -54.30 42.19
N GLU A 37 -21.76 -55.37 41.39
CA GLU A 37 -21.43 -55.34 39.97
C GLU A 37 -22.37 -54.41 39.19
N ALA A 38 -23.67 -54.47 39.46
CA ALA A 38 -24.64 -53.55 38.86
C ALA A 38 -24.34 -52.09 39.21
N ARG A 39 -23.93 -51.79 40.45
CA ARG A 39 -23.49 -50.45 40.88
C ARG A 39 -22.21 -50.01 40.16
N ARG A 40 -21.25 -50.92 39.94
CA ARG A 40 -20.01 -50.63 39.17
C ARG A 40 -20.32 -50.34 37.70
N ILE A 41 -21.20 -51.11 37.07
CA ILE A 41 -21.62 -50.90 35.68
C ILE A 41 -22.39 -49.57 35.54
N LYS A 42 -23.30 -49.26 36.47
CA LYS A 42 -24.01 -47.96 36.49
C LYS A 42 -23.06 -46.78 36.63
N ARG A 43 -22.06 -46.87 37.54
CA ARG A 43 -21.03 -45.83 37.69
C ARG A 43 -20.19 -45.65 36.43
N ARG A 44 -19.79 -46.74 35.77
CA ARG A 44 -19.06 -46.65 34.50
C ARG A 44 -19.88 -45.97 33.40
N ARG A 45 -21.17 -46.30 33.29
CA ARG A 45 -22.09 -45.65 32.34
C ARG A 45 -22.28 -44.16 32.65
N GLN A 46 -22.40 -43.78 33.92
CA GLN A 46 -22.50 -42.38 34.33
C GLN A 46 -21.22 -41.61 34.00
N MET A 47 -20.04 -42.16 34.28
CA MET A 47 -18.77 -41.51 33.92
C MET A 47 -18.62 -41.37 32.39
N GLN A 48 -19.01 -42.38 31.61
CA GLN A 48 -19.00 -42.30 30.14
C GLN A 48 -19.94 -41.21 29.62
N GLN A 49 -21.16 -41.11 30.17
CA GLN A 49 -22.11 -40.05 29.80
C GLN A 49 -21.57 -38.66 30.18
N GLU A 50 -20.97 -38.50 31.36
CA GLU A 50 -20.36 -37.22 31.75
C GLU A 50 -19.18 -36.84 30.84
N GLU A 51 -18.36 -37.80 30.42
CA GLU A 51 -17.28 -37.54 29.46
C GLU A 51 -17.80 -37.12 28.08
N GLU A 52 -18.84 -37.78 27.57
CA GLU A 52 -19.48 -37.43 26.30
C GLU A 52 -20.08 -36.03 26.34
N ILE A 53 -20.74 -35.69 27.45
CA ILE A 53 -21.27 -34.35 27.69
C ILE A 53 -20.11 -33.32 27.73
N ARG A 54 -19.03 -33.59 28.45
CA ARG A 54 -17.86 -32.68 28.48
C ARG A 54 -17.22 -32.50 27.10
N ARG A 55 -17.10 -33.56 26.32
CA ARG A 55 -16.52 -33.51 24.96
C ARG A 55 -17.41 -32.69 24.01
N THR A 56 -18.73 -32.86 24.07
CA THR A 56 -19.67 -32.08 23.26
C THR A 56 -19.64 -30.60 23.64
N TYR A 57 -19.63 -30.25 24.94
CA TYR A 57 -19.45 -28.87 25.38
C TYR A 57 -18.13 -28.26 24.92
N GLN A 58 -17.03 -29.01 24.99
CA GLN A 58 -15.73 -28.54 24.49
C GLN A 58 -15.73 -28.33 22.97
N ALA A 59 -16.33 -29.24 22.20
CA ALA A 59 -16.47 -29.09 20.75
C ALA A 59 -17.29 -27.85 20.37
N LEU A 60 -18.44 -27.65 21.04
CA LEU A 60 -19.28 -26.46 20.86
C LEU A 60 -18.53 -25.17 21.22
N SER A 61 -17.72 -25.19 22.27
CA SER A 61 -16.92 -24.02 22.67
C SER A 61 -15.86 -23.66 21.62
N ARG A 62 -15.20 -24.66 21.04
CA ARG A 62 -14.21 -24.47 19.97
C ARG A 62 -14.84 -23.94 18.69
N GLU A 63 -16.02 -24.44 18.36
CA GLU A 63 -16.77 -23.96 17.18
C GLU A 63 -17.15 -22.48 17.34
N ARG A 64 -17.70 -22.10 18.50
CA ARG A 64 -18.01 -20.69 18.80
C ARG A 64 -16.77 -19.80 18.75
N VAL A 65 -15.65 -20.23 19.33
CA VAL A 65 -14.38 -19.49 19.27
C VAL A 65 -13.91 -19.34 17.83
N ARG A 66 -14.00 -20.39 17.00
CA ARG A 66 -13.65 -20.33 15.58
C ARG A 66 -14.52 -19.35 14.82
N SER A 67 -15.83 -19.32 15.08
CA SER A 67 -16.75 -18.33 14.49
C SER A 67 -16.43 -16.90 14.94
N CYS A 68 -16.14 -16.68 16.22
CA CYS A 68 -15.72 -15.37 16.73
C CYS A 68 -14.42 -14.90 16.07
N ILE A 69 -13.41 -15.77 15.96
CA ILE A 69 -12.15 -15.45 15.27
C ILE A 69 -12.43 -15.13 13.80
N ALA A 70 -13.26 -15.90 13.12
CA ALA A 70 -13.63 -15.62 11.72
C ALA A 70 -14.26 -14.23 11.57
N ILE A 71 -15.22 -13.87 12.43
CA ILE A 71 -15.85 -12.54 12.41
C ILE A 71 -14.82 -11.43 12.67
N ILE A 72 -13.94 -11.60 13.66
CA ILE A 72 -12.88 -10.64 13.97
C ILE A 72 -11.92 -10.47 12.79
N THR A 73 -11.53 -11.56 12.13
CA THR A 73 -10.65 -11.49 10.95
C THR A 73 -11.30 -10.76 9.79
N VAL A 74 -12.59 -10.99 9.52
CA VAL A 74 -13.33 -10.27 8.48
C VAL A 74 -13.42 -8.78 8.82
N LEU A 75 -13.74 -8.42 10.07
CA LEU A 75 -13.77 -7.03 10.50
C LEU A 75 -12.40 -6.37 10.36
N ALA A 76 -11.33 -7.04 10.77
CA ALA A 76 -9.96 -6.56 10.63
C ALA A 76 -9.59 -6.31 9.15
N LEU A 77 -9.95 -7.23 8.26
CA LEU A 77 -9.73 -7.06 6.82
C LEU A 77 -10.49 -5.87 6.25
N MET A 78 -11.77 -5.70 6.63
CA MET A 78 -12.59 -4.56 6.19
C MET A 78 -12.00 -3.24 6.68
N THR A 79 -11.62 -3.15 7.95
CA THR A 79 -10.96 -1.95 8.48
C THR A 79 -9.61 -1.69 7.81
N GLY A 80 -8.84 -2.74 7.50
CA GLY A 80 -7.58 -2.63 6.78
C GLY A 80 -7.77 -2.07 5.36
N MET A 81 -8.80 -2.55 4.64
CA MET A 81 -9.14 -2.02 3.32
C MET A 81 -9.52 -0.54 3.38
N VAL A 82 -10.39 -0.15 4.32
CA VAL A 82 -10.78 1.26 4.49
C VAL A 82 -9.58 2.13 4.82
N SER A 83 -8.73 1.69 5.75
CA SER A 83 -7.50 2.43 6.11
C SER A 83 -6.55 2.58 4.92
N PHE A 84 -6.40 1.54 4.10
CA PHE A 84 -5.58 1.59 2.89
C PHE A 84 -6.12 2.60 1.89
N ILE A 85 -7.43 2.57 1.64
CA ILE A 85 -8.12 3.50 0.76
C ILE A 85 -7.89 4.93 1.23
N VAL A 86 -8.19 5.25 2.49
CA VAL A 86 -8.02 6.61 3.05
C VAL A 86 -6.58 7.11 2.90
N THR A 87 -5.59 6.26 3.15
CA THR A 87 -4.17 6.62 2.99
C THR A 87 -3.84 6.98 1.54
N ARG A 88 -4.39 6.23 0.56
CA ARG A 88 -4.21 6.53 -0.87
C ARG A 88 -4.90 7.83 -1.26
N TYR A 89 -6.12 8.06 -0.79
CA TYR A 89 -6.84 9.30 -1.06
C TYR A 89 -6.09 10.53 -0.51
N ALA A 90 -5.55 10.45 0.71
CA ALA A 90 -4.75 11.54 1.28
C ALA A 90 -3.53 11.88 0.40
N ARG A 91 -2.84 10.86 -0.13
CA ARG A 91 -1.70 11.04 -1.07
C ARG A 91 -2.13 11.65 -2.39
N ILE A 92 -3.26 11.22 -2.95
CA ILE A 92 -3.80 11.78 -4.20
C ILE A 92 -4.15 13.25 -3.99
N THR A 93 -4.75 13.60 -2.85
CA THR A 93 -5.07 14.99 -2.52
C THR A 93 -3.82 15.86 -2.39
N GLU A 94 -2.76 15.37 -1.74
CA GLU A 94 -1.46 16.05 -1.68
C GLU A 94 -0.90 16.32 -3.09
N MET A 95 -0.92 15.32 -3.97
CA MET A 95 -0.50 15.48 -5.37
C MET A 95 -1.41 16.45 -6.15
N SER A 96 -2.71 16.47 -5.88
CA SER A 96 -3.65 17.41 -6.50
C SER A 96 -3.32 18.85 -6.15
N PHE A 97 -2.94 19.13 -4.90
CA PHE A 97 -2.50 20.47 -4.50
C PHE A 97 -1.19 20.88 -5.17
N LEU A 98 -0.23 19.95 -5.30
CA LEU A 98 1.01 20.21 -6.03
C LEU A 98 0.74 20.53 -7.51
N ASN A 99 -0.13 19.75 -8.17
CA ASN A 99 -0.51 20.01 -9.56
C ASN A 99 -1.21 21.35 -9.74
N ALA A 100 -2.14 21.72 -8.84
CA ALA A 100 -2.77 23.03 -8.89
C ALA A 100 -1.75 24.17 -8.75
N GLY A 101 -0.77 24.03 -7.85
CA GLY A 101 0.32 25.00 -7.72
C GLY A 101 1.22 25.07 -8.96
N MET A 102 1.49 23.94 -9.62
CA MET A 102 2.26 23.92 -10.87
C MET A 102 1.51 24.60 -12.02
N ILE A 103 0.20 24.35 -12.15
CA ILE A 103 -0.65 24.99 -13.16
C ILE A 103 -0.63 26.51 -12.97
N GLN A 104 -0.78 26.99 -11.73
CA GLN A 104 -0.74 28.42 -11.45
C GLN A 104 0.62 29.05 -11.83
N ARG A 105 1.73 28.36 -11.57
CA ARG A 105 3.06 28.84 -11.98
C ARG A 105 3.25 28.88 -13.49
N ILE A 106 2.69 27.91 -14.21
CA ILE A 106 2.70 27.90 -15.67
C ILE A 106 1.92 29.10 -16.19
N GLU A 107 0.73 29.35 -15.65
CA GLU A 107 -0.11 30.49 -16.03
C GLU A 107 0.59 31.84 -15.75
N GLU A 108 1.24 31.99 -14.60
CA GLU A 108 2.05 33.18 -14.29
C GLU A 108 3.19 33.37 -15.30
N MET A 109 3.87 32.27 -15.69
CA MET A 109 4.97 32.32 -16.64
C MET A 109 4.49 32.64 -18.06
N GLU A 110 3.35 32.09 -18.49
CA GLU A 110 2.70 32.41 -19.75
C GLU A 110 2.26 33.88 -19.80
N MET A 111 1.68 34.39 -18.71
CA MET A 111 1.27 35.79 -18.61
C MET A 111 2.49 36.72 -18.69
N SER A 112 3.58 36.37 -18.00
CA SER A 112 4.85 37.11 -18.09
C SER A 112 5.40 37.09 -19.50
N ASN A 113 5.39 35.93 -20.17
CA ASN A 113 5.90 35.78 -21.53
C ASN A 113 5.04 36.58 -22.53
N ASN A 114 3.72 36.51 -22.44
CA ASN A 114 2.82 37.32 -23.25
C ASN A 114 3.02 38.82 -23.02
N THR A 115 3.25 39.25 -21.78
CA THR A 115 3.56 40.65 -21.46
C THR A 115 4.89 41.08 -22.09
N LEU A 116 5.91 40.24 -22.01
CA LEU A 116 7.20 40.48 -22.66
C LEU A 116 7.07 40.53 -24.18
N ASN A 117 6.33 39.61 -24.78
CA ASN A 117 6.08 39.59 -26.22
C ASN A 117 5.30 40.84 -26.66
N ASN A 118 4.29 41.27 -25.91
CA ASN A 118 3.57 42.51 -26.21
C ASN A 118 4.49 43.73 -26.15
N LYS A 119 5.32 43.85 -25.10
CA LYS A 119 6.33 44.91 -25.00
C LYS A 119 7.33 44.87 -26.16
N LEU A 120 7.75 43.67 -26.55
CA LEU A 120 8.66 43.47 -27.67
C LEU A 120 8.01 43.91 -28.99
N SER A 121 6.75 43.50 -29.22
CA SER A 121 5.96 43.92 -30.37
C SER A 121 5.72 45.43 -30.39
N GLU A 122 5.50 46.07 -29.25
CA GLU A 122 5.39 47.53 -29.15
C GLU A 122 6.70 48.26 -29.48
N GLN A 123 7.84 47.70 -29.08
CA GLN A 123 9.16 48.25 -29.40
C GLN A 123 9.53 48.08 -30.88
N TYR A 124 9.16 46.95 -31.48
CA TYR A 124 9.36 46.71 -32.92
C TYR A 124 8.23 47.24 -33.80
N ASN A 125 7.20 47.84 -33.22
CA ASN A 125 6.16 48.50 -34.00
C ASN A 125 6.76 49.75 -34.66
N PHE A 126 6.95 49.68 -35.97
CA PHE A 126 7.50 50.77 -36.78
C PHE A 126 6.75 52.09 -36.62
N GLU A 127 5.46 52.06 -36.31
CA GLU A 127 4.69 53.28 -36.06
C GLU A 127 5.11 53.96 -34.75
N ASN A 128 5.40 53.19 -33.70
CA ASN A 128 5.90 53.71 -32.43
C ASN A 128 7.34 54.24 -32.59
N ILE A 129 8.19 53.53 -33.33
CA ILE A 129 9.54 54.01 -33.68
C ILE A 129 9.46 55.33 -34.46
N LYS A 130 8.56 55.43 -35.43
CA LYS A 130 8.32 56.64 -36.23
C LYS A 130 7.81 57.80 -35.37
N GLU A 131 6.86 57.54 -34.46
CA GLU A 131 6.32 58.56 -33.56
C GLU A 131 7.39 59.07 -32.58
N VAL A 132 8.19 58.19 -31.97
CA VAL A 132 9.30 58.57 -31.10
C VAL A 132 10.39 59.33 -31.88
N ALA A 133 10.72 58.89 -33.10
CA ALA A 133 11.67 59.57 -33.96
C ALA A 133 11.20 60.99 -34.34
N GLN A 134 9.93 61.16 -34.67
CA GLN A 134 9.35 62.45 -35.02
C GLN A 134 9.21 63.39 -33.81
N SER A 135 8.72 62.88 -32.68
CA SER A 135 8.38 63.69 -31.50
C SER A 135 9.59 64.00 -30.61
N ASN A 136 10.44 63.01 -30.31
CA ASN A 136 11.53 63.16 -29.34
C ASN A 136 12.88 63.47 -30.02
N LEU A 137 13.11 62.94 -31.22
CA LEU A 137 14.36 63.13 -31.96
C LEU A 137 14.24 64.21 -33.06
N GLY A 138 13.04 64.75 -33.29
CA GLY A 138 12.79 65.80 -34.30
C GLY A 138 13.04 65.33 -35.74
N LEU A 139 13.05 64.01 -35.99
CA LEU A 139 13.32 63.43 -37.30
C LEU A 139 12.08 63.54 -38.17
N GLN A 140 12.19 64.19 -39.32
CA GLN A 140 11.10 64.30 -40.29
C GLN A 140 11.20 63.20 -41.36
N ALA A 141 10.06 62.74 -41.88
CA ALA A 141 10.06 61.79 -42.99
C ALA A 141 10.78 62.41 -44.21
N ALA A 142 11.69 61.65 -44.83
CA ALA A 142 12.39 62.11 -46.03
C ALA A 142 11.38 62.40 -47.15
N GLY A 143 11.59 63.48 -47.89
CA GLY A 143 10.73 63.83 -49.02
C GLY A 143 10.82 62.77 -50.13
N ASN A 144 9.72 62.53 -50.85
CA ASN A 144 9.60 61.49 -51.89
C ASN A 144 10.70 61.50 -52.97
N SER A 145 11.48 62.57 -53.10
CA SER A 145 12.56 62.74 -54.08
C SER A 145 13.97 62.62 -53.50
N GLN A 146 14.13 62.32 -52.21
CA GLN A 146 15.43 62.31 -51.53
C GLN A 146 16.00 60.89 -51.43
N ILE A 147 17.20 60.68 -51.98
CA ILE A 147 17.91 59.39 -51.93
C ILE A 147 18.65 59.30 -50.58
N LEU A 148 18.30 58.31 -49.75
CA LEU A 148 18.90 58.09 -48.44
C LEU A 148 19.79 56.84 -48.46
N TYR A 149 21.06 56.99 -48.10
CA TYR A 149 22.01 55.88 -47.97
C TYR A 149 22.03 55.40 -46.51
N VAL A 150 21.42 54.25 -46.25
CA VAL A 150 21.42 53.63 -44.92
C VAL A 150 22.64 52.72 -44.81
N ASN A 151 23.57 53.04 -43.92
CA ASN A 151 24.72 52.20 -43.63
C ASN A 151 24.30 51.15 -42.60
N GLY A 152 23.84 49.99 -43.08
CA GLY A 152 23.52 48.86 -42.22
C GLY A 152 24.79 48.26 -41.64
N TYR A 153 25.04 48.50 -40.34
CA TYR A 153 25.98 47.66 -39.60
C TYR A 153 25.33 46.28 -39.45
N ASN A 154 25.59 45.41 -40.42
CA ASN A 154 25.25 43.99 -40.34
C ASN A 154 26.12 43.33 -39.26
N THR A 155 25.77 43.54 -37.99
CA THR A 155 26.37 42.81 -36.86
C THR A 155 25.59 41.55 -36.55
N ASP A 156 24.92 40.94 -37.53
CA ASP A 156 24.45 39.57 -37.38
C ASP A 156 25.64 38.63 -37.61
N LYS A 157 26.52 38.58 -36.61
CA LYS A 157 27.68 37.72 -36.58
C LYS A 157 27.23 36.37 -36.05
N THR A 158 26.71 35.52 -36.92
CA THR A 158 26.64 34.08 -36.64
C THR A 158 28.07 33.57 -36.57
N THR A 159 28.58 33.37 -35.36
CA THR A 159 29.85 32.67 -35.15
C THR A 159 29.64 31.21 -35.52
N ILE A 160 29.91 30.86 -36.78
CA ILE A 160 30.13 29.47 -37.17
C ILE A 160 31.50 29.12 -36.58
N TYR A 161 31.51 28.26 -35.56
CA TYR A 161 32.74 27.63 -35.10
C TYR A 161 33.29 26.85 -36.29
N ASP A 162 34.44 27.29 -36.82
CA ASP A 162 35.18 26.57 -37.85
C ASP A 162 35.77 25.32 -37.20
N SER A 163 34.94 24.29 -37.19
CA SER A 163 35.26 23.00 -36.63
C SER A 163 35.65 22.09 -37.79
N ALA A 164 36.88 22.24 -38.27
CA ALA A 164 37.61 21.13 -38.89
C ALA A 164 37.77 19.92 -37.92
N PHE A 165 37.23 20.04 -36.70
CA PHE A 165 37.01 18.96 -35.72
C PHE A 165 35.52 18.65 -35.40
N ALA A 166 34.52 19.26 -36.05
CA ALA A 166 33.08 18.96 -35.84
C ALA A 166 32.23 18.97 -37.13
N ALA A 167 32.86 18.60 -38.25
CA ALA A 167 32.26 18.64 -39.59
C ALA A 167 31.43 17.40 -39.98
N ASP A 168 31.34 16.35 -39.15
CA ASP A 168 30.63 15.11 -39.55
C ASP A 168 29.29 14.85 -38.83
N SER A 169 28.87 15.66 -37.85
CA SER A 169 27.76 15.26 -36.95
C SER A 169 26.63 16.28 -36.73
N SER A 170 26.64 17.45 -37.38
CA SER A 170 25.66 18.51 -37.05
C SER A 170 24.65 18.86 -38.15
N LEU A 171 25.00 18.71 -39.44
CA LEU A 171 24.07 19.00 -40.55
C LEU A 171 23.10 17.86 -40.86
N ALA A 172 23.50 16.60 -40.59
CA ALA A 172 22.58 15.47 -40.57
C ALA A 172 21.67 15.52 -39.34
N ALA A 173 22.22 15.87 -38.17
CA ALA A 173 21.49 15.86 -36.90
C ALA A 173 20.37 16.91 -36.86
N GLY A 174 20.66 18.19 -37.16
CA GLY A 174 19.68 19.28 -37.01
C GLY A 174 18.48 19.20 -37.97
N ARG A 175 18.64 18.59 -39.15
CA ARG A 175 17.54 18.36 -40.10
C ARG A 175 16.86 17.00 -39.95
N LEU A 176 17.50 16.00 -39.34
CA LEU A 176 16.85 14.71 -39.06
C LEU A 176 15.88 14.80 -37.89
N TYR A 177 16.19 15.55 -36.83
CA TYR A 177 15.32 15.58 -35.64
C TYR A 177 13.96 16.24 -35.90
N SER A 178 13.86 17.26 -36.77
CA SER A 178 12.58 17.93 -37.04
C SER A 178 11.67 17.18 -38.02
N TYR A 179 12.24 16.36 -38.91
CA TYR A 179 11.46 15.54 -39.83
C TYR A 179 11.09 14.19 -39.21
N GLN A 180 12.00 13.55 -38.46
CA GLN A 180 11.78 12.21 -37.91
C GLN A 180 10.67 12.17 -36.84
N GLU A 181 10.53 13.23 -36.04
CA GLU A 181 9.45 13.33 -35.04
C GLU A 181 8.07 13.53 -35.72
N ASN A 182 8.02 14.24 -36.86
CA ASN A 182 6.79 14.43 -37.63
C ASN A 182 6.40 13.20 -38.46
N VAL A 183 7.34 12.45 -39.04
CA VAL A 183 6.99 11.25 -39.84
C VAL A 183 6.49 10.11 -38.93
N GLY A 184 7.12 9.91 -37.76
CA GLY A 184 6.69 8.90 -36.79
C GLY A 184 5.30 9.16 -36.20
N THR A 185 4.93 10.43 -36.04
CA THR A 185 3.59 10.80 -35.53
C THR A 185 2.50 10.60 -36.59
N ILE A 186 2.82 10.79 -37.88
CA ILE A 186 1.87 10.59 -38.98
C ILE A 186 1.66 9.09 -39.27
N GLU A 187 2.70 8.26 -39.23
CA GLU A 187 2.55 6.80 -39.44
C GLU A 187 1.72 6.15 -38.32
N HIS A 188 1.94 6.55 -37.07
CA HIS A 188 1.22 5.98 -35.92
C HIS A 188 -0.28 6.36 -35.89
N TYR A 189 -0.66 7.49 -36.49
CA TYR A 189 -2.06 7.91 -36.60
C TYR A 189 -2.81 7.19 -37.72
N VAL A 190 -2.12 6.83 -38.81
CA VAL A 190 -2.70 6.09 -39.95
C VAL A 190 -2.91 4.60 -39.62
N GLU A 191 -2.04 4.00 -38.79
CA GLU A 191 -2.20 2.61 -38.32
C GLU A 191 -3.40 2.45 -37.35
N SER A 192 -3.69 3.47 -36.53
CA SER A 192 -4.77 3.43 -35.51
C SER A 192 -6.19 3.65 -36.05
N ARG A 193 -6.34 3.99 -37.34
CA ARG A 193 -7.63 4.27 -37.99
C ARG A 193 -8.01 3.28 -39.10
N ARG A 194 -7.25 2.21 -39.29
CA ARG A 194 -7.72 1.09 -40.13
C ARG A 194 -8.69 0.23 -39.32
N PRO A 195 -9.95 0.03 -39.78
CA PRO A 195 -10.89 -0.90 -39.16
C PRO A 195 -10.43 -2.36 -39.30
#